data_AF-Q95S96-F1
#
_entry.id   AF-Q95S96-F1
#
_cell.length_a   1.000
_cell.length_b   1.000
_cell.length_c   1.000
_cell.angle_alpha   90.00
_cell.angle_beta   90.00
_cell.angle_gamma   90.00
#
_symmetry.space_group_name_H-M   'P 1'
#
loop_
_entity.id
_entity.type
_entity.pdbx_description
1 polymer ?
#
loop_
_entity_poly.entity_id
_entity_poly.type
_entity_poly.pdbx_seq_one_letter_code
_entity_poly.pdbx_strand_id
1 'polypeptide(L)'
;MEQKATVAQDKVSVAIRSLVQSDEMQELIKRIANERVRCNFLLATYQLPDMNFSLNTSMDTLRNQFRERLKQRRDRGNANLASSALSPASNRQKFPTKGVEKAKNP
;
A
#
# COMPACT_ATOMS: atom_id res chain seq x y z
N MET A 1 -35.19 30.57 -4.22
CA MET A 1 -34.76 29.28 -4.82
C MET A 1 -33.72 28.55 -3.97
N GLU A 2 -32.96 29.23 -3.09
CA GLU A 2 -31.89 28.64 -2.25
C GLU A 2 -32.35 27.53 -1.27
N GLN A 3 -33.46 27.71 -0.55
CA GLN A 3 -33.94 26.73 0.44
C GLN A 3 -34.34 25.37 -0.14
N LYS A 4 -34.67 25.29 -1.43
CA LYS A 4 -35.02 24.01 -2.08
C LYS A 4 -33.78 23.15 -2.35
N ALA A 5 -32.63 23.77 -2.59
CA ALA A 5 -31.39 23.08 -2.93
C ALA A 5 -30.74 22.43 -1.69
N THR A 6 -30.74 23.12 -0.55
CA THR A 6 -30.22 22.60 0.72
C THR A 6 -31.02 21.40 1.23
N VAL A 7 -32.36 21.48 1.19
CA VAL A 7 -33.24 20.37 1.58
C VAL A 7 -33.09 19.14 0.66
N ALA A 8 -32.82 19.35 -0.63
CA ALA A 8 -32.56 18.25 -1.56
C ALA A 8 -31.22 17.56 -1.26
N GLN A 9 -30.17 18.33 -0.92
CA GLN A 9 -28.88 17.79 -0.54
C GLN A 9 -28.96 16.96 0.75
N ASP A 10 -29.66 17.46 1.77
CA ASP A 10 -29.83 16.73 3.05
C ASP A 10 -30.51 15.38 2.84
N LYS A 11 -31.53 15.33 1.97
CA LYS A 11 -32.21 14.07 1.62
C LYS A 11 -31.28 13.07 0.93
N VAL A 12 -30.43 13.53 0.02
CA VAL A 12 -29.43 12.67 -0.65
C VAL A 12 -28.42 12.14 0.37
N SER A 13 -27.91 12.98 1.26
CA SER A 13 -26.98 12.56 2.32
C SER A 13 -27.59 11.53 3.26
N VAL A 14 -28.87 11.68 3.62
CA VAL A 14 -29.61 10.69 4.42
C VAL A 14 -29.79 9.38 3.65
N ALA A 15 -30.15 9.42 2.37
CA ALA A 15 -30.32 8.22 1.55
C ALA A 15 -29.00 7.45 1.39
N ILE A 16 -27.88 8.15 1.15
CA ILE A 16 -26.54 7.54 1.10
C ILE A 16 -26.19 6.91 2.44
N ARG A 17 -26.41 7.61 3.54
CA ARG A 17 -26.15 7.07 4.88
C ARG A 17 -26.96 5.81 5.14
N SER A 18 -28.26 5.83 4.82
CA SER A 18 -29.15 4.68 4.97
C SER A 18 -28.70 3.49 4.12
N LEU A 19 -28.26 3.73 2.88
CA LEU A 19 -27.72 2.69 2.01
C LEU A 19 -26.41 2.11 2.55
N VAL A 20 -25.49 2.96 2.99
CA VAL A 20 -24.21 2.50 3.55
C VAL A 20 -24.40 1.72 4.85
N GLN A 21 -25.42 2.06 5.64
CA GLN A 21 -25.77 1.38 6.88
C GLN A 21 -26.65 0.15 6.68
N SER A 22 -27.11 -0.14 5.47
CA SER A 22 -27.90 -1.34 5.22
C SER A 22 -27.06 -2.60 5.46
N ASP A 23 -27.71 -3.66 5.94
CA ASP A 23 -27.01 -4.91 6.25
C ASP A 23 -26.33 -5.51 5.02
N GLU A 24 -26.98 -5.45 3.85
CA GLU A 24 -26.43 -5.90 2.58
C GLU A 24 -25.14 -5.14 2.22
N MET A 25 -25.14 -3.82 2.33
CA MET A 25 -23.94 -3.02 2.03
C MET A 25 -22.83 -3.27 3.05
N GLN A 26 -23.17 -3.42 4.33
CA GLN A 26 -22.21 -3.77 5.37
C GLN A 26 -21.59 -5.15 5.14
N GLU A 27 -22.38 -6.13 4.70
CA GLU A 27 -21.88 -7.46 4.33
C GLU A 27 -20.92 -7.40 3.14
N LEU A 28 -21.26 -6.63 2.11
CA LEU A 28 -20.38 -6.39 0.96
C LEU A 28 -19.06 -5.73 1.38
N ILE A 29 -19.11 -4.69 2.20
CA ILE A 29 -17.92 -4.00 2.73
C ILE A 29 -17.02 -4.98 3.50
N LYS A 30 -17.61 -5.81 4.39
CA LYS A 30 -16.86 -6.83 5.14
C LYS A 30 -16.19 -7.83 4.20
N ARG A 31 -16.91 -8.30 3.18
CA ARG A 31 -16.38 -9.23 2.18
C ARG A 31 -15.20 -8.63 1.42
N ILE A 32 -15.32 -7.38 0.97
CA ILE A 32 -14.24 -6.64 0.29
C ILE A 32 -13.02 -6.50 1.21
N ALA A 33 -13.23 -6.15 2.48
CA ALA A 33 -12.15 -6.01 3.45
C ALA A 33 -11.40 -7.34 3.66
N ASN A 34 -12.13 -8.45 3.80
CA ASN A 34 -11.54 -9.78 3.95
C ASN A 34 -10.72 -10.19 2.73
N GLU A 35 -11.26 -10.00 1.52
CA GLU A 35 -10.52 -10.31 0.29
C GLU A 35 -9.27 -9.44 0.14
N ARG A 36 -9.33 -8.16 0.53
CA ARG A 36 -8.15 -7.29 0.54
C ARG A 36 -7.05 -7.80 1.47
N VAL A 37 -7.40 -8.29 2.66
CA VAL A 37 -6.44 -8.92 3.58
C VAL A 37 -5.82 -10.18 2.96
N ARG A 38 -6.64 -11.04 2.34
CA ARG A 38 -6.16 -12.26 1.66
C ARG A 38 -5.19 -11.94 0.52
N CYS A 39 -5.52 -10.95 -0.31
CA CYS A 39 -4.64 -10.50 -1.39
C CYS A 39 -3.33 -9.93 -0.84
N ASN A 40 -3.39 -9.04 0.16
CA ASN A 40 -2.18 -8.45 0.75
C ASN A 40 -1.28 -9.51 1.39
N PHE A 41 -1.87 -10.49 2.07
CA PHE A 41 -1.13 -11.62 2.62
C PHE A 41 -0.35 -12.35 1.51
N LEU A 42 -1.02 -12.73 0.42
CA LEU A 42 -0.37 -13.40 -0.71
C LEU A 42 0.75 -12.54 -1.32
N LEU A 43 0.52 -11.24 -1.49
CA LEU A 43 1.54 -10.35 -2.03
C LEU A 43 2.78 -10.32 -1.14
N ALA A 44 2.61 -10.17 0.18
CA ALA A 44 3.70 -10.16 1.14
C ALA A 44 4.44 -11.51 1.19
N THR A 45 3.71 -12.63 1.27
CA THR A 45 4.29 -13.98 1.33
C THR A 45 5.19 -14.29 0.13
N TYR A 46 4.79 -13.86 -1.06
CA TYR A 46 5.54 -14.13 -2.29
C TYR A 46 6.43 -12.97 -2.75
N GLN A 47 6.65 -11.95 -1.89
CA GLN A 47 7.43 -10.75 -2.18
C GLN A 47 7.02 -10.07 -3.50
N LEU A 48 5.71 -10.09 -3.74
CA LEU A 48 5.08 -9.42 -4.87
C LEU A 48 4.84 -7.95 -4.48
N PRO A 49 4.98 -7.02 -5.43
CA PRO A 49 4.72 -5.61 -5.18
C PRO A 49 3.23 -5.35 -4.93
N ASP A 50 2.95 -4.31 -4.13
CA ASP A 50 1.60 -3.94 -3.69
C ASP A 50 0.62 -3.73 -4.85
N MET A 51 -0.63 -4.15 -4.67
CA MET A 51 -1.75 -3.83 -5.56
C MET A 51 -2.74 -2.89 -4.87
N ASN A 52 -3.03 -1.76 -5.51
CA ASN A 52 -4.07 -0.85 -5.07
C ASN A 52 -5.41 -1.28 -5.68
N PHE A 53 -6.22 -1.95 -4.87
CA PHE A 53 -7.61 -2.27 -5.22
C PHE A 53 -8.47 -1.04 -4.97
N SER A 54 -8.80 -0.30 -6.03
CA SER A 54 -9.89 0.68 -6.01
C SER A 54 -11.16 -0.01 -6.50
N LEU A 55 -12.31 0.32 -5.90
CA LEU A 55 -13.61 -0.30 -6.27
C LEU A 55 -13.98 -0.10 -7.74
N ASN A 56 -13.44 0.93 -8.39
CA ASN A 56 -13.71 1.26 -9.79
C ASN A 56 -12.61 0.73 -10.74
N THR A 57 -11.62 -0.01 -10.23
CA THR A 57 -10.57 -0.56 -11.09
C THR A 57 -11.14 -1.72 -11.90
N SER A 58 -11.12 -1.62 -13.23
CA SER A 58 -11.56 -2.71 -14.10
C SER A 58 -10.71 -3.98 -13.89
N MET A 59 -11.30 -5.15 -14.14
CA MET A 59 -10.59 -6.43 -14.07
C MET A 59 -9.40 -6.49 -15.04
N ASP A 60 -9.50 -5.84 -16.20
CA ASP A 60 -8.42 -5.78 -17.18
C ASP A 60 -7.25 -4.94 -16.68
N THR A 61 -7.53 -3.82 -16.02
CA THR A 61 -6.50 -3.02 -15.36
C THR A 61 -5.77 -3.83 -14.28
N LEU A 62 -6.49 -4.60 -13.46
CA LEU A 62 -5.89 -5.46 -12.43
C LEU A 62 -5.00 -6.55 -13.05
N ARG A 63 -5.46 -7.20 -14.13
CA ARG A 63 -4.69 -8.22 -14.86
C ARG A 63 -3.41 -7.65 -15.46
N ASN A 64 -3.48 -6.48 -16.08
CA ASN A 64 -2.33 -5.80 -16.66
C ASN A 64 -1.30 -5.42 -15.58
N GLN A 65 -1.79 -4.85 -14.48
CA GLN A 65 -1.00 -4.51 -13.31
C GLN A 65 -0.29 -5.72 -12.71
N PHE A 66 -0.96 -6.88 -12.64
CA PHE A 66 -0.35 -8.12 -12.16
C PHE A 66 0.74 -8.63 -13.11
N ARG A 67 0.50 -8.63 -14.42
CA ARG A 67 1.49 -9.06 -15.43
C ARG A 67 2.75 -8.20 -15.40
N GLU A 68 2.59 -6.88 -15.31
CA GLU A 68 3.72 -5.95 -15.23
C GLU A 68 4.58 -6.21 -13.97
N ARG A 69 3.94 -6.50 -12.84
CA ARG A 69 4.62 -6.83 -11.59
C ARG A 69 5.40 -8.16 -11.65
N LEU A 70 4.85 -9.17 -12.33
CA LEU A 70 5.60 -10.41 -12.60
C LEU A 70 6.84 -10.15 -13.46
N LYS A 71 6.72 -9.27 -14.45
CA LYS A 71 7.86 -8.83 -15.28
C LYS A 71 8.92 -8.13 -14.41
N GLN A 72 8.52 -7.16 -13.59
CA GLN A 72 9.42 -6.46 -12.66
C GLN A 72 10.12 -7.42 -11.69
N ARG A 73 9.44 -8.46 -11.19
CA ARG A 73 10.06 -9.48 -10.34
C ARG A 73 11.17 -10.23 -11.07
N ARG A 74 10.93 -10.63 -12.32
CA ARG A 74 11.94 -11.28 -13.16
C ARG A 74 13.12 -10.34 -13.42
N ASP A 75 12.84 -9.08 -13.72
CA ASP A 75 13.87 -8.09 -14.03
C ASP A 75 14.68 -7.71 -12.78
N ARG A 76 14.07 -7.69 -11.58
CA ARG A 76 14.76 -7.50 -10.28
C ARG A 76 15.72 -8.63 -9.94
N GLY A 77 15.41 -9.87 -10.35
CA GLY A 77 16.33 -10.99 -10.26
C GLY A 77 17.58 -10.81 -11.12
N ASN A 78 17.45 -10.18 -12.29
CA ASN A 78 18.57 -9.92 -13.21
C ASN A 78 19.39 -8.66 -12.85
N ALA A 79 18.78 -7.64 -12.25
CA ALA A 79 19.47 -6.40 -11.87
C ALA A 79 20.55 -6.61 -10.78
N ASN A 80 20.37 -7.61 -9.91
CA ASN A 80 21.38 -7.95 -8.89
C ASN A 80 22.69 -8.51 -9.47
N LEU A 81 22.69 -9.01 -10.71
CA LEU A 81 23.91 -9.46 -11.40
C LEU A 81 24.65 -8.30 -12.06
N ALA A 82 23.94 -7.29 -12.57
CA ALA A 82 24.53 -6.14 -13.26
C ALA A 82 25.07 -5.07 -12.30
N SER A 83 24.52 -4.95 -11.09
CA SER A 83 24.96 -3.93 -10.12
C SER A 83 26.24 -4.31 -9.35
N SER A 84 26.79 -5.52 -9.55
CA SER A 84 28.08 -5.91 -8.97
C SER A 84 29.30 -5.48 -9.81
N ALA A 85 29.09 -4.86 -10.98
CA ALA A 85 30.19 -4.56 -11.92
C ALA A 85 30.65 -3.09 -11.95
N LEU A 86 29.97 -2.14 -11.30
CA LEU A 86 30.36 -0.71 -11.36
C LEU A 86 30.08 0.03 -10.05
N SER A 87 31.06 0.03 -9.14
CA SER A 87 31.64 1.27 -8.57
C SER A 87 32.82 0.97 -7.62
N PRO A 88 34.00 1.57 -7.84
CA PRO A 88 35.15 1.48 -6.96
C PRO A 88 35.10 2.51 -5.81
N ALA A 89 35.82 2.17 -4.74
CA ALA A 89 36.40 3.05 -3.71
C ALA A 89 35.49 3.89 -2.80
N SER A 90 35.40 3.41 -1.55
CA SER A 90 35.79 4.10 -0.30
C SER A 90 35.32 5.54 -0.11
N ASN A 91 34.37 5.73 0.82
CA ASN A 91 34.34 6.96 1.61
C ASN A 91 34.12 6.62 3.10
N ARG A 92 35.22 6.66 3.86
CA ARG A 92 35.22 6.63 5.33
C ARG A 92 34.63 7.94 5.85
N GLN A 93 33.44 7.91 6.44
CA GLN A 93 33.02 9.01 7.32
C GLN A 93 33.37 8.71 8.78
N LYS A 94 34.15 9.64 9.31
CA LYS A 94 34.83 9.72 10.60
C LYS A 94 33.82 10.19 11.65
N PHE A 95 33.47 9.34 12.61
CA PHE A 95 32.72 9.76 13.79
C PHE A 95 33.60 10.64 14.69
N PRO A 96 33.14 11.82 15.16
CA PRO A 96 33.89 12.62 16.11
C PRO A 96 33.72 12.10 17.53
N THR A 97 34.85 12.06 18.24
CA THR A 97 35.04 11.68 19.63
C THR A 97 34.83 12.86 20.60
N LYS A 98 34.19 12.59 21.74
CA LYS A 98 34.35 13.28 23.06
C LYS A 98 33.70 12.33 24.09
N GLY A 99 34.44 11.53 24.88
CA GLY A 99 35.14 11.92 26.11
C GLY A 99 34.12 12.32 27.18
N VAL A 100 33.91 11.63 28.31
CA VAL A 100 34.82 11.57 29.48
C VAL A 100 34.31 10.55 30.54
N GLU A 101 35.26 9.76 31.08
CA GLU A 101 35.45 9.11 32.42
C GLU A 101 34.32 8.31 33.12
N LYS A 102 34.46 6.98 33.36
CA LYS A 102 35.24 6.21 34.37
C LYS A 102 34.77 6.34 35.84
N ALA A 103 34.27 5.22 36.41
CA ALA A 103 34.64 4.58 37.71
C ALA A 103 33.49 3.64 38.17
N LYS A 104 33.66 2.31 38.15
CA LYS A 104 34.20 1.39 39.19
C LYS A 104 33.17 0.97 40.25
N ASN A 105 32.85 -0.33 40.23
CA ASN A 105 32.07 -1.12 41.20
C ASN A 105 32.56 -0.96 42.65
N PRO A 106 31.68 -1.31 43.60
CA PRO A 106 31.78 -2.59 44.30
C PRO A 106 30.68 -3.59 43.92
#